data_AF-A0AAJ1PAS3-F1
#
_entry.id   AF-A0AAJ1PAS3-F1
#
_cell.length_a   1.000
_cell.length_b   1.000
_cell.length_c   1.000
_cell.angle_alpha   90.00
_cell.angle_beta   90.00
_cell.angle_gamma   90.00
#
_symmetry.space_group_name_H-M   'P 1'
#
loop_
_entity.id
_entity.type
_entity.pdbx_description
1 polymer ?
#
loop_
_entity_poly.entity_id
_entity_poly.type
_entity_poly.pdbx_seq_one_letter_code
_entity_poly.pdbx_strand_id
1 'polypeptide(L)' 'MTQDVYGREVLHCSQGTASQKLSGQLALSAVDIWRTALVFNVSTDYLYGLTDIRTRDMTPV' A
#
# COMPACT_ATOMS: atom_id res chain seq x y z
N MET A 1 -3.04 9.69 7.50
CA MET A 1 -2.39 10.12 6.24
C MET A 1 -3.46 10.58 5.28
N THR A 2 -3.28 11.71 4.58
CA THR A 2 -4.25 12.16 3.55
C THR A 2 -3.92 11.50 2.21
N GLN A 3 -4.89 11.50 1.28
CA GLN A 3 -4.66 10.94 -0.07
C GLN A 3 -3.57 11.70 -0.85
N ASP A 4 -3.50 13.02 -0.69
CA ASP A 4 -2.44 13.84 -1.27
C ASP A 4 -1.06 13.44 -0.76
N VAL A 5 -0.91 13.34 0.57
CA VAL A 5 0.37 12.92 1.20
C VAL A 5 0.75 11.51 0.79
N TYR A 6 -0.22 10.59 0.71
CA TYR A 6 0.04 9.23 0.23
C TYR A 6 0.50 9.19 -1.23
N GLY A 7 -0.17 9.95 -2.10
CA GLY A 7 0.21 10.07 -3.51
C GLY A 7 1.62 10.63 -3.69
N ARG A 8 1.94 11.71 -2.97
CA ARG A 8 3.22 12.42 -3.08
C ARG A 8 4.40 11.66 -2.45
N GLU A 9 4.21 11.13 -1.24
CA GLU A 9 5.30 10.57 -0.43
C GLU A 9 5.45 9.05 -0.56
N VAL A 10 4.41 8.32 -0.98
CA VAL A 10 4.45 6.85 -1.07
C VAL A 10 4.38 6.37 -2.52
N LEU A 11 3.40 6.86 -3.28
CA LEU A 11 3.20 6.44 -4.67
C LEU A 11 4.04 7.25 -5.67
N HIS A 12 4.59 8.39 -5.24
CA HIS A 12 5.30 9.37 -6.07
C HIS A 12 4.52 9.73 -7.35
N CYS A 13 3.23 10.01 -7.19
CA CYS A 13 2.34 10.38 -8.29
C CYS A 13 1.47 11.58 -7.91
N SER A 14 0.76 12.14 -8.89
CA SER A 14 -0.21 13.21 -8.64
C SER A 14 -1.37 12.71 -7.78
N GLN A 15 -2.01 13.61 -7.03
CA GLN A 15 -3.18 13.26 -6.22
C GLN A 15 -4.32 12.65 -7.06
N GLY A 16 -4.53 13.11 -8.30
CA GLY A 16 -5.49 12.52 -9.23
C GLY A 16 -5.15 11.07 -9.59
N THR A 17 -3.88 10.76 -9.85
CA THR A 17 -3.42 9.39 -10.12
C THR A 17 -3.56 8.51 -8.88
N ALA A 18 -3.21 9.03 -7.69
CA ALA A 18 -3.39 8.33 -6.44
C ALA A 18 -4.87 8.01 -6.18
N SER A 19 -5.78 8.95 -6.48
CA SER A 19 -7.23 8.75 -6.39
C SER A 19 -7.71 7.62 -7.31
N GLN A 20 -7.29 7.61 -8.57
CA GLN A 20 -7.60 6.54 -9.52
C GLN A 20 -7.06 5.18 -9.07
N LYS A 21 -5.87 5.15 -8.46
CA LYS A 21 -5.30 3.90 -7.91
C LYS A 21 -6.11 3.38 -6.73
N LEU A 22 -6.46 4.27 -5.80
CA LEU A 22 -7.21 3.91 -4.59
C LEU A 22 -8.67 3.54 -4.89
N SER A 23 -9.27 4.08 -5.96
CA SER A 23 -10.60 3.70 -6.43
C SER A 23 -10.62 2.41 -7.26
N GLY A 24 -9.45 1.83 -7.56
CA GLY A 24 -9.31 0.64 -8.40
C GLY A 24 -9.45 0.89 -9.90
N GLN A 25 -9.57 2.15 -10.33
CA GLN A 25 -9.58 2.53 -11.76
C GLN A 25 -8.21 2.35 -12.42
N LEU A 26 -7.13 2.48 -11.64
CA LEU A 26 -5.76 2.23 -12.07
C LEU A 26 -5.10 1.19 -11.15
N ALA A 27 -4.40 0.22 -11.71
CA ALA A 27 -3.71 -0.78 -10.91
C ALA A 27 -2.51 -0.17 -10.14
N LEU A 28 -2.28 -0.67 -8.93
CA LEU A 28 -1.03 -0.45 -8.22
C LEU A 28 0.05 -1.33 -8.83
N SER A 29 1.23 -0.74 -9.09
CA SER A 29 2.42 -1.51 -9.48
C SER A 29 2.98 -2.28 -8.29
N ALA A 30 3.85 -3.27 -8.56
CA ALA A 30 4.55 -3.99 -7.50
C ALA A 30 5.38 -3.07 -6.58
N VAL A 31 5.98 -2.00 -7.14
CA VAL A 31 6.72 -1.00 -6.36
C VAL A 31 5.78 -0.20 -5.46
N ASP A 32 4.60 0.16 -5.95
CA ASP A 32 3.59 0.85 -5.13
C ASP A 32 3.17 -0.03 -3.95
N ILE A 33 2.81 -1.29 -4.22
CA ILE A 33 2.40 -2.27 -3.19
C ILE A 33 3.49 -2.42 -2.13
N TRP A 34 4.75 -2.57 -2.54
CA TRP A 34 5.88 -2.71 -1.61
C TRP A 34 6.10 -1.46 -0.75
N ARG A 35 6.05 -0.25 -1.33
CA ARG A 35 6.16 1.01 -0.57
C ARG A 35 5.00 1.18 0.41
N THR A 36 3.79 0.85 -0.02
CA THR A 36 2.59 0.87 0.82
C THR A 36 2.74 -0.10 1.99
N ALA A 37 3.24 -1.30 1.74
CA ALA A 37 3.50 -2.31 2.77
C ALA A 37 4.47 -1.78 3.84
N LEU A 38 5.58 -1.16 3.43
CA LEU A 38 6.54 -0.55 4.35
C LEU A 38 5.94 0.59 5.18
N VAL A 39 5.23 1.52 4.54
CA VAL A 39 4.69 2.72 5.20
C VAL A 39 3.61 2.38 6.22
N PHE A 40 2.75 1.41 5.91
CA PHE A 40 1.72 0.95 6.86
C PHE A 40 2.21 -0.15 7.79
N ASN A 41 3.48 -0.55 7.65
CA ASN A 41 4.09 -1.66 8.38
C ASN A 41 3.19 -2.90 8.31
N VAL A 42 2.83 -3.33 7.10
CA VAL A 42 2.05 -4.54 6.79
C VAL A 42 2.79 -5.41 5.78
N SER A 43 2.37 -6.67 5.63
CA SER A 43 2.88 -7.59 4.63
C SER A 43 2.22 -7.33 3.28
N THR A 44 2.90 -7.70 2.20
CA THR A 44 2.30 -7.69 0.87
C THR A 44 1.16 -8.69 0.76
N ASP A 45 1.25 -9.82 1.46
CA ASP A 45 0.20 -10.84 1.51
C ASP A 45 -1.09 -10.29 2.11
N TYR A 46 -0.98 -9.45 3.15
CA TYR A 46 -2.12 -8.73 3.72
C TYR A 46 -2.74 -7.76 2.71
N LEU A 47 -1.92 -7.01 1.97
CA LEU A 47 -2.41 -6.09 0.93
C LEU A 47 -3.09 -6.81 -0.22
N TYR A 48 -2.65 -8.03 -0.55
CA TYR A 48 -3.30 -8.87 -1.55
C TYR A 48 -4.51 -9.66 -1.01
N GLY A 49 -4.82 -9.55 0.28
CA GLY A 49 -5.91 -10.31 0.91
C GLY A 49 -5.64 -11.82 0.99
N LEU A 50 -4.38 -12.23 0.93
CA LEU A 50 -3.96 -13.63 1.08
C LEU A 50 -3.92 -14.06 2.56
N THR A 51 -3.89 -13.08 3.47
CA THR A 51 -3.95 -13.28 4.92
C THR A 51 -4.57 -12.07 5.62
N ASP A 52 -5.22 -12.30 6.76
CA ASP A 52 -5.69 -11.24 7.65
C ASP A 52 -4.59 -10.77 8.63
N ILE A 53 -3.45 -11.45 8.66
CA ILE A 53 -2.30 -11.12 9.51
C ILE A 53 -1.55 -9.93 8.91
N ARG A 54 -1.57 -8.80 9.61
CA ARG A 54 -0.93 -7.57 9.14
C ARG A 54 0.58 -7.71 8.97
N THR A 55 1.32 -8.21 9.96
CA THR A 55 2.81 -8.30 9.95
C THR A 55 3.35 -8.89 11.25
N ARG A 56 2.66 -8.62 12.37
CA ARG A 56 3.20 -8.80 13.73
C ARG A 56 3.08 -10.21 14.32
N ASP A 57 2.38 -11.14 13.69
CA ASP A 57 2.25 -12.51 14.21
C ASP A 57 3.33 -13.46 13.66
N MET A 58 4.30 -12.95 12.88
CA MET A 58 5.43 -13.70 12.35
C MET A 58 6.72 -13.47 13.16
N THR A 59 6.64 -13.18 14.46
CA THR A 59 7.80 -13.38 15.34
C THR A 59 8.09 -14.87 15.41
N PRO A 60 9.26 -15.36 14.95
CA PRO A 60 9.65 -16.74 15.21
C PRO A 60 9.80 -16.90 16.72
N VAL A 61 9.20 -17.96 17.26
CA VAL A 61 9.48 -18.48 18.62
C VAL A 61 10.92 -18.97 18.66
#